data_AF-A7SR67-F1
#
_entry.id   AF-A7SR67-F1
#
_cell.length_a   1.000
_cell.length_b   1.000
_cell.length_c   1.000
_cell.angle_alpha   90.00
_cell.angle_beta   90.00
_cell.angle_gamma   90.00
#
_symmetry.space_group_name_H-M   'P 1'
#
loop_
_entity.id
_entity.type
_entity.pdbx_description
1 polymer ?
#
loop_
_entity_poly.entity_id
_entity_poly.type
_entity_poly.pdbx_seq_one_letter_code
_entity_poly.pdbx_strand_id
1 'polypeptide(L)'
;MVAFCMNRVSSGVIIIFAALSSFSVGQNTCPKQKVLLHNVSPQYYLDKGERIEVWAKMIPEAWQDNRLIGGVSDPSLLLFNMTSVQASTAFKEVITRNVTAAITSKPNINQSRASHKSEFFIQAFSEDASCEALRVATNISIGCPPYRHIQPRRLTFLGCNELLSRSQVVNTSFEHENEYDVHKYGCPQQVKIDEPFVPEFDLYDKDQYVRAVTANMIMWEENGRSSYKYSLTMREAGCLKPAQSWKKMSNNFLLSLNESWTRENYQSCFEAGDATTRGDLDAQYQIVNSTGGSRLKWTSPGLYVFNVRVVDPEFSYCDLVTQFAVLVQEPPPGGFVIPTFLVLGCSCVSIFIILIAMYLTVEYCIECT
;
A
#
# COMPACT_ATOMS: atom_id res chain seq x y z
N MET A 1 -40.91 -62.01 -59.20
CA MET A 1 -40.05 -63.16 -58.79
C MET A 1 -40.14 -63.22 -57.27
N VAL A 2 -40.97 -64.10 -56.67
CA VAL A 2 -40.74 -65.56 -56.45
C VAL A 2 -39.57 -65.78 -55.48
N ALA A 3 -39.68 -66.44 -54.31
CA ALA A 3 -40.77 -67.19 -53.63
C ALA A 3 -40.82 -66.78 -52.13
N PHE A 4 -41.92 -66.83 -51.37
CA PHE A 4 -42.73 -67.99 -50.92
C PHE A 4 -41.97 -69.10 -50.17
N CYS A 5 -42.12 -69.16 -48.85
CA CYS A 5 -42.43 -70.39 -48.12
C CYS A 5 -43.03 -70.09 -46.73
N MET A 6 -44.06 -70.82 -46.33
CA MET A 6 -44.84 -70.64 -45.08
C MET A 6 -45.37 -72.01 -44.62
N ASN A 7 -45.76 -72.17 -43.34
CA ASN A 7 -46.35 -73.36 -42.67
C ASN A 7 -45.35 -74.49 -42.30
N ARG A 8 -45.52 -75.34 -41.27
CA ARG A 8 -46.47 -75.54 -40.13
C ARG A 8 -45.86 -76.62 -39.18
N VAL A 9 -46.26 -76.88 -37.92
CA VAL A 9 -47.09 -76.23 -36.86
C VAL A 9 -46.75 -76.88 -35.50
N SER A 10 -46.91 -76.21 -34.35
CA SER A 10 -47.39 -76.86 -33.10
C SER A 10 -47.78 -75.85 -32.00
N SER A 11 -48.89 -76.14 -31.33
CA SER A 11 -49.62 -75.36 -30.32
C SER A 11 -48.87 -74.99 -29.04
N GLY A 12 -49.22 -73.86 -28.40
CA GLY A 12 -48.84 -73.62 -26.99
C GLY A 12 -49.10 -72.22 -26.41
N VAL A 13 -50.33 -71.96 -25.95
CA VAL A 13 -50.72 -70.96 -24.92
C VAL A 13 -50.55 -69.45 -25.24
N ILE A 14 -51.66 -68.73 -25.10
CA ILE A 14 -51.74 -67.25 -25.03
C ILE A 14 -51.53 -66.81 -23.59
N ILE A 15 -50.60 -65.87 -23.34
CA ILE A 15 -50.72 -64.91 -22.23
C ILE A 15 -50.46 -63.51 -22.78
N ILE A 16 -51.48 -62.67 -22.71
CA ILE A 16 -51.39 -61.24 -22.98
C ILE A 16 -50.92 -60.55 -21.70
N PHE A 17 -49.84 -59.78 -21.77
CA PHE A 17 -49.64 -58.65 -20.86
C PHE A 17 -49.16 -57.43 -21.66
N ALA A 18 -50.13 -56.61 -22.06
CA ALA A 18 -49.85 -55.21 -22.37
C ALA A 18 -49.61 -54.49 -21.04
N ALA A 19 -48.40 -53.97 -20.85
CA ALA A 19 -48.09 -53.06 -19.75
C ALA A 19 -47.53 -51.76 -20.35
N LEU A 20 -48.43 -50.81 -20.58
CA LEU A 20 -48.08 -49.40 -20.71
C LEU A 20 -47.39 -48.97 -19.41
N SER A 21 -46.07 -48.90 -19.40
CA SER A 21 -45.36 -47.98 -18.51
C SER A 21 -45.22 -46.65 -19.24
N SER A 22 -46.17 -45.76 -18.95
CA SER A 22 -45.89 -44.32 -19.01
C SER A 22 -44.53 -44.07 -18.34
N PHE A 23 -43.58 -43.48 -19.08
CA PHE A 23 -42.48 -42.77 -18.45
C PHE A 23 -43.09 -41.57 -17.73
N SER A 24 -43.53 -41.79 -16.49
CA SER A 24 -43.81 -40.71 -15.56
C SER A 24 -42.53 -39.90 -15.45
N VAL A 25 -42.63 -38.61 -15.78
CA VAL A 25 -41.61 -37.60 -15.49
C VAL A 25 -41.08 -37.89 -14.08
N GLY A 26 -39.80 -38.29 -14.00
CA GLY A 26 -39.15 -38.50 -12.72
C GLY A 26 -39.31 -37.24 -11.90
N GLN A 27 -39.73 -37.38 -10.64
CA GLN A 27 -39.88 -36.25 -9.73
C GLN A 27 -38.63 -35.38 -9.80
N ASN A 28 -38.80 -34.06 -9.93
CA ASN A 28 -37.71 -33.08 -10.01
C ASN A 28 -36.91 -33.05 -8.69
N THR A 29 -36.13 -34.09 -8.42
CA THR A 29 -35.23 -34.19 -7.28
C THR A 29 -33.91 -33.55 -7.67
N CYS A 30 -33.81 -32.24 -7.44
CA CYS A 30 -32.60 -31.47 -7.69
C CYS A 30 -31.35 -32.18 -7.17
N PRO A 31 -30.24 -32.18 -7.93
CA PRO A 31 -29.00 -32.81 -7.51
C PRO A 31 -28.53 -32.22 -6.19
N LYS A 32 -28.49 -33.04 -5.14
CA LYS A 32 -28.22 -32.59 -3.76
C LYS A 32 -26.74 -32.27 -3.57
N GLN A 33 -26.37 -31.06 -3.98
CA GLN A 33 -25.09 -30.45 -3.62
C GLN A 33 -25.08 -30.28 -2.09
N LYS A 34 -24.20 -31.01 -1.40
CA LYS A 34 -24.28 -31.12 0.07
C LYS A 34 -23.69 -29.92 0.80
N VAL A 35 -22.53 -29.44 0.35
CA VAL A 35 -21.81 -28.33 1.01
C VAL A 35 -21.01 -27.53 0.00
N LEU A 36 -21.10 -26.20 0.11
CA LEU A 36 -20.18 -25.24 -0.51
C LEU A 36 -19.38 -24.56 0.62
N LEU A 37 -18.09 -24.87 0.73
CA LEU A 37 -17.17 -24.22 1.68
C LEU A 37 -16.46 -23.07 0.97
N HIS A 38 -16.23 -21.94 1.64
CA HIS A 38 -15.55 -20.78 1.04
C HIS A 38 -14.87 -19.89 2.09
N ASN A 39 -13.98 -18.99 1.64
CA ASN A 39 -13.49 -17.84 2.44
C ASN A 39 -14.11 -16.49 2.02
N VAL A 40 -15.10 -16.49 1.12
CA VAL A 40 -15.75 -15.29 0.60
C VAL A 40 -16.42 -14.49 1.73
N SER A 41 -15.99 -13.24 1.92
CA SER A 41 -16.60 -12.22 2.79
C SER A 41 -17.86 -11.64 2.14
N PRO A 42 -18.89 -11.17 2.89
CA PRO A 42 -20.07 -10.50 2.32
C PRO A 42 -19.75 -9.24 1.50
N GLN A 43 -18.64 -8.55 1.83
CA GLN A 43 -18.18 -7.36 1.13
C GLN A 43 -16.66 -7.30 1.06
N TYR A 44 -16.14 -6.76 -0.05
CA TYR A 44 -14.76 -6.32 -0.22
C TYR A 44 -14.72 -4.88 -0.76
N TYR A 45 -13.59 -4.22 -0.52
CA TYR A 45 -13.22 -2.96 -1.17
C TYR A 45 -12.01 -3.21 -2.06
N LEU A 46 -11.92 -2.50 -3.18
CA LEU A 46 -10.88 -2.72 -4.19
C LEU A 46 -10.35 -1.40 -4.71
N ASP A 47 -9.09 -1.10 -4.39
CA ASP A 47 -8.40 0.11 -4.84
C ASP A 47 -7.61 -0.12 -6.16
N LYS A 48 -6.96 0.92 -6.66
CA LYS A 48 -6.09 0.85 -7.84
C LYS A 48 -4.93 -0.13 -7.64
N GLY A 49 -4.77 -1.04 -8.60
CA GLY A 49 -3.68 -2.03 -8.63
C GLY A 49 -3.83 -3.20 -7.63
N GLU A 50 -4.92 -3.24 -6.86
CA GLU A 50 -5.15 -4.32 -5.90
C GLU A 50 -5.82 -5.55 -6.52
N ARG A 51 -5.74 -6.69 -5.82
CA ARG A 51 -6.42 -7.94 -6.18
C ARG A 51 -7.03 -8.60 -4.95
N ILE A 52 -8.23 -9.15 -5.11
CA ILE A 52 -8.90 -9.98 -4.10
C ILE A 52 -8.71 -11.44 -4.50
N GLU A 53 -8.33 -12.29 -3.55
CA GLU A 53 -8.22 -13.75 -3.73
C GLU A 53 -9.24 -14.48 -2.86
N VAL A 54 -10.14 -15.23 -3.50
CA VAL A 54 -11.15 -16.06 -2.84
C VAL A 54 -11.10 -17.48 -3.35
N TRP A 55 -11.51 -18.43 -2.52
CA TRP A 55 -11.67 -19.83 -2.88
C TRP A 55 -13.05 -20.36 -2.48
N ALA A 56 -13.50 -21.36 -3.23
CA ALA A 56 -14.68 -22.14 -2.91
C ALA A 56 -14.44 -23.63 -3.21
N LYS A 57 -14.90 -24.51 -2.32
CA LYS A 57 -14.81 -25.96 -2.46
C LYS A 57 -16.20 -26.57 -2.39
N MET A 58 -16.60 -27.24 -3.45
CA MET A 58 -17.85 -28.00 -3.50
C MET A 58 -17.60 -29.46 -3.11
N ILE A 59 -18.49 -30.00 -2.28
CA ILE A 59 -18.59 -31.42 -1.97
C ILE A 59 -19.92 -31.94 -2.54
N PRO A 60 -19.90 -32.56 -3.74
CA PRO A 60 -21.09 -33.15 -4.35
C PRO A 60 -21.48 -34.45 -3.63
N GLU A 61 -22.67 -34.97 -3.95
CA GLU A 61 -22.95 -36.40 -3.73
C GLU A 61 -22.16 -37.27 -4.72
N ALA A 62 -22.09 -38.59 -4.46
CA ALA A 62 -21.45 -39.51 -5.38
C ALA A 62 -22.12 -39.44 -6.76
N TRP A 63 -21.32 -39.47 -7.82
CA TRP A 63 -21.76 -39.43 -9.22
C TRP A 63 -22.49 -38.14 -9.67
N GLN A 64 -22.47 -37.07 -8.86
CA GLN A 64 -23.03 -35.76 -9.22
C GLN A 64 -22.00 -34.82 -9.85
N ASP A 65 -22.47 -33.85 -10.64
CA ASP A 65 -21.62 -32.80 -11.21
C ASP A 65 -20.97 -31.95 -10.11
N ASN A 66 -19.69 -31.63 -10.30
CA ASN A 66 -18.87 -30.86 -9.36
C ASN A 66 -18.41 -29.50 -9.90
N ARG A 67 -18.87 -29.10 -11.09
CA ARG A 67 -18.51 -27.82 -11.73
C ARG A 67 -18.95 -26.63 -10.87
N LEU A 68 -18.03 -25.67 -10.74
CA LEU A 68 -18.26 -24.36 -10.15
C LEU A 68 -18.03 -23.31 -11.23
N ILE A 69 -18.92 -22.32 -11.31
CA ILE A 69 -18.90 -21.22 -12.28
C ILE A 69 -18.75 -19.92 -11.50
N GLY A 70 -17.74 -19.13 -11.85
CA GLY A 70 -17.59 -17.76 -11.37
C GLY A 70 -18.26 -16.77 -12.33
N GLY A 71 -18.79 -15.68 -11.81
CA GLY A 71 -19.39 -14.60 -12.58
C GLY A 71 -19.33 -13.25 -11.87
N VAL A 72 -19.49 -12.18 -12.64
CA VAL A 72 -19.61 -10.79 -12.14
C VAL A 72 -20.90 -10.17 -12.64
N SER A 73 -21.53 -9.31 -11.85
CA SER A 73 -22.71 -8.56 -12.27
C SER A 73 -22.40 -7.52 -13.35
N ASP A 74 -21.20 -6.91 -13.28
CA ASP A 74 -20.76 -5.90 -14.24
C ASP A 74 -19.34 -6.20 -14.78
N PRO A 75 -19.24 -6.80 -15.98
CA PRO A 75 -17.95 -7.06 -16.62
C PRO A 75 -17.30 -5.80 -17.21
N SER A 76 -17.91 -4.61 -17.14
CA SER A 76 -17.26 -3.34 -17.48
C SER A 76 -16.38 -2.80 -16.34
N LEU A 77 -16.60 -3.27 -15.11
CA LEU A 77 -15.90 -2.85 -13.90
C LEU A 77 -14.84 -3.86 -13.44
N LEU A 78 -15.19 -5.15 -13.42
CA LEU A 78 -14.33 -6.20 -12.86
C LEU A 78 -13.74 -7.12 -13.93
N LEU A 79 -12.56 -7.64 -13.64
CA LEU A 79 -11.94 -8.79 -14.26
C LEU A 79 -11.72 -9.86 -13.20
N PHE A 80 -11.83 -11.14 -13.56
CA PHE A 80 -11.45 -12.24 -12.69
C PHE A 80 -10.83 -13.38 -13.48
N ASN A 81 -9.84 -14.03 -12.88
CA ASN A 81 -9.25 -15.27 -13.37
C ASN A 81 -9.56 -16.38 -12.37
N MET A 82 -10.05 -17.53 -12.86
CA MET A 82 -10.51 -18.64 -12.03
C MET A 82 -9.73 -19.91 -12.36
N THR A 83 -9.00 -20.44 -11.38
CA THR A 83 -8.30 -21.73 -11.48
C THR A 83 -9.09 -22.81 -10.75
N SER A 84 -8.95 -24.06 -11.19
CA SER A 84 -9.70 -25.18 -10.59
C SER A 84 -8.83 -26.42 -10.41
N VAL A 85 -8.94 -27.04 -9.24
CA VAL A 85 -8.24 -28.26 -8.86
C VAL A 85 -9.26 -29.30 -8.43
N GLN A 86 -9.18 -30.50 -8.98
CA GLN A 86 -10.02 -31.64 -8.60
C GLN A 86 -9.23 -32.58 -7.67
N ALA A 87 -9.91 -33.14 -6.68
CA ALA A 87 -9.34 -34.12 -5.76
C ALA A 87 -10.36 -35.23 -5.47
N SER A 88 -9.99 -36.46 -5.82
CA SER A 88 -10.74 -37.68 -5.49
C SER A 88 -10.39 -38.16 -4.08
N THR A 89 -11.40 -38.64 -3.34
CA THR A 89 -11.17 -39.31 -2.05
C THR A 89 -11.30 -40.82 -2.23
N ALA A 90 -10.24 -41.57 -1.93
CA ALA A 90 -10.12 -43.00 -2.23
C ALA A 90 -11.14 -43.92 -1.52
N PHE A 91 -11.95 -43.38 -0.60
CA PHE A 91 -12.86 -44.14 0.26
C PHE A 91 -14.37 -43.85 0.03
N LYS A 92 -14.76 -42.94 -0.89
CA LYS A 92 -16.17 -42.52 -1.02
C LYS A 92 -16.70 -42.23 -2.43
N GLU A 93 -15.92 -42.43 -3.50
CA GLU A 93 -16.31 -42.07 -4.89
C GLU A 93 -16.70 -40.58 -5.10
N VAL A 94 -16.45 -39.71 -4.11
CA VAL A 94 -16.71 -38.28 -4.19
C VAL A 94 -15.49 -37.57 -4.78
N ILE A 95 -15.69 -36.95 -5.94
CA ILE A 95 -14.72 -36.07 -6.60
C ILE A 95 -14.99 -34.64 -6.17
N THR A 96 -14.23 -34.13 -5.21
CA THR A 96 -14.35 -32.74 -4.76
C THR A 96 -13.65 -31.79 -5.72
N ARG A 97 -14.21 -30.59 -5.88
CA ARG A 97 -13.62 -29.54 -6.72
C ARG A 97 -13.36 -28.30 -5.89
N ASN A 98 -12.12 -27.84 -5.89
CA ASN A 98 -11.72 -26.53 -5.37
C ASN A 98 -11.56 -25.56 -6.54
N VAL A 99 -11.94 -24.31 -6.33
CA VAL A 99 -11.70 -23.20 -7.26
C VAL A 99 -11.14 -22.01 -6.51
N THR A 100 -10.18 -21.33 -7.12
CA THR A 100 -9.62 -20.09 -6.62
C THR A 100 -9.84 -19.02 -7.67
N ALA A 101 -10.41 -17.88 -7.28
CA ALA A 101 -10.64 -16.73 -8.14
C ALA A 101 -9.79 -15.55 -7.66
N ALA A 102 -9.02 -14.97 -8.57
CA ALA A 102 -8.32 -13.70 -8.37
C ALA A 102 -9.10 -12.61 -9.13
N ILE A 103 -9.53 -11.57 -8.42
CA ILE A 103 -10.44 -10.53 -8.90
C ILE A 103 -9.71 -9.18 -8.87
N THR A 104 -9.80 -8.42 -9.96
CA THR A 104 -9.14 -7.12 -10.14
C THR A 104 -10.08 -6.10 -10.78
N SER A 105 -9.83 -4.81 -10.55
CA SER A 105 -10.53 -3.72 -11.23
C SER A 105 -9.99 -3.53 -12.65
N LYS A 106 -10.83 -3.07 -13.59
CA LYS A 106 -10.36 -2.63 -14.91
C LYS A 106 -9.57 -1.31 -14.80
N PRO A 107 -8.48 -1.14 -15.57
CA PRO A 107 -7.62 0.03 -15.46
C PRO A 107 -8.29 1.34 -15.91
N ASN A 108 -9.23 1.27 -16.86
CA ASN A 108 -9.88 2.43 -17.48
C ASN A 108 -11.31 2.65 -16.98
N ILE A 109 -11.62 2.34 -15.72
CA ILE A 109 -12.88 2.80 -15.10
C ILE A 109 -12.81 4.33 -15.05
N ASN A 110 -13.89 5.01 -15.45
CA ASN A 110 -13.97 6.47 -15.44
C ASN A 110 -13.54 7.01 -14.07
N GLN A 111 -12.53 7.89 -14.05
CA GLN A 111 -11.84 8.36 -12.84
C GLN A 111 -12.67 9.30 -11.93
N SER A 112 -14.00 9.20 -11.98
CA SER A 112 -14.88 9.92 -11.06
C SER A 112 -14.69 9.39 -9.64
N ARG A 113 -14.82 10.27 -8.63
CA ARG A 113 -14.78 9.88 -7.20
C ARG A 113 -15.95 8.96 -6.76
N ALA A 114 -16.81 8.54 -7.69
CA ALA A 114 -17.93 7.67 -7.39
C ALA A 114 -17.42 6.25 -7.08
N SER A 115 -17.79 5.71 -5.91
CA SER A 115 -17.57 4.29 -5.65
C SER A 115 -18.53 3.47 -6.51
N HIS A 116 -17.96 2.64 -7.38
CA HIS A 116 -18.71 1.73 -8.22
C HIS A 116 -18.92 0.40 -7.48
N LYS A 117 -20.07 -0.25 -7.66
CA LYS A 117 -20.39 -1.52 -7.01
C LYS A 117 -20.65 -2.59 -8.05
N SER A 118 -20.07 -3.78 -7.86
CA SER A 118 -20.38 -4.98 -8.61
C SER A 118 -20.44 -6.17 -7.67
N GLU A 119 -21.33 -7.12 -7.94
CA GLU A 119 -21.32 -8.42 -7.28
C GLU A 119 -20.34 -9.35 -8.01
N PHE A 120 -19.57 -10.15 -7.26
CA PHE A 120 -18.93 -11.36 -7.76
C PHE A 120 -19.57 -12.57 -7.09
N PHE A 121 -19.84 -13.62 -7.86
CA PHE A 121 -20.41 -14.85 -7.33
C PHE A 121 -19.69 -16.10 -7.84
N ILE A 122 -19.70 -17.14 -7.01
CA ILE A 122 -19.36 -18.51 -7.39
C ILE A 122 -20.61 -19.35 -7.14
N GLN A 123 -21.12 -19.98 -8.19
CA GLN A 123 -22.25 -20.89 -8.10
C GLN A 123 -21.87 -22.29 -8.58
N ALA A 124 -22.46 -23.30 -7.97
CA ALA A 124 -22.47 -24.64 -8.51
C ALA A 124 -23.24 -24.69 -9.83
N PHE A 125 -22.80 -25.55 -10.75
CA PHE A 125 -23.56 -25.82 -11.96
C PHE A 125 -24.78 -26.70 -11.66
N SER A 126 -25.88 -26.43 -12.35
CA SER A 126 -27.11 -27.24 -12.37
C SER A 126 -27.61 -27.26 -13.80
N GLU A 127 -27.99 -28.43 -14.31
CA GLU A 127 -28.63 -28.57 -15.63
C GLU A 127 -30.12 -28.16 -15.56
N ASP A 128 -30.76 -28.43 -14.42
CA ASP A 128 -32.13 -28.03 -14.16
C ASP A 128 -32.20 -26.57 -13.72
N ALA A 129 -32.79 -25.71 -14.56
CA ALA A 129 -33.03 -24.30 -14.26
C ALA A 129 -34.09 -24.06 -13.18
N SER A 130 -34.86 -25.10 -12.81
CA SER A 130 -35.81 -25.10 -11.69
C SER A 130 -35.15 -25.35 -10.33
N CYS A 131 -33.86 -25.69 -10.30
CA CYS A 131 -33.13 -26.03 -9.09
C CYS A 131 -32.29 -24.87 -8.59
N GLU A 132 -32.46 -24.53 -7.30
CA GLU A 132 -31.64 -23.54 -6.61
C GLU A 132 -30.23 -24.10 -6.41
N ALA A 133 -29.30 -23.67 -7.27
CA ALA A 133 -27.89 -24.05 -7.17
C ALA A 133 -27.22 -23.37 -5.98
N LEU A 134 -26.31 -24.08 -5.28
CA LEU A 134 -25.52 -23.47 -4.21
C LEU A 134 -24.69 -22.31 -4.76
N ARG A 135 -25.00 -21.10 -4.29
CA ARG A 135 -24.35 -19.84 -4.69
C ARG A 135 -23.76 -19.15 -3.46
N VAL A 136 -22.52 -18.70 -3.59
CA VAL A 136 -21.92 -17.71 -2.70
C VAL A 136 -21.65 -16.44 -3.52
N ALA A 137 -21.95 -15.28 -2.94
CA ALA A 137 -21.77 -13.99 -3.59
C ALA A 137 -21.14 -12.98 -2.63
N THR A 138 -20.50 -11.96 -3.19
CA THR A 138 -19.89 -10.85 -2.45
C THR A 138 -20.03 -9.54 -3.20
N ASN A 139 -20.27 -8.47 -2.44
CA ASN A 139 -20.33 -7.12 -2.98
C ASN A 139 -18.93 -6.50 -3.01
N ILE A 140 -18.44 -6.15 -4.19
CA ILE A 140 -17.14 -5.51 -4.38
C ILE A 140 -17.37 -4.02 -4.66
N SER A 141 -16.90 -3.18 -3.74
CA SER A 141 -16.92 -1.72 -3.86
C SER A 141 -15.57 -1.26 -4.43
N ILE A 142 -15.56 -0.82 -5.68
CA ILE A 142 -14.39 -0.23 -6.32
C ILE A 142 -14.36 1.26 -5.96
N GLY A 143 -13.20 1.76 -5.53
CA GLY A 143 -13.03 3.13 -5.06
C GLY A 143 -12.13 3.19 -3.82
N CYS A 144 -12.24 4.28 -3.07
CA CYS A 144 -11.48 4.45 -1.83
C CYS A 144 -12.03 3.52 -0.72
N PRO A 145 -11.24 2.59 -0.17
CA PRO A 145 -11.65 1.77 0.97
C PRO A 145 -11.87 2.61 2.25
N PRO A 146 -12.79 2.21 3.13
CA PRO A 146 -13.11 2.98 4.33
C PRO A 146 -11.92 2.96 5.30
N TYR A 147 -11.63 4.11 5.90
CA TYR A 147 -10.50 4.31 6.82
C TYR A 147 -9.11 4.09 6.19
N ARG A 148 -9.01 4.05 4.86
CA ARG A 148 -7.72 4.05 4.17
C ARG A 148 -7.02 5.39 4.36
N HIS A 149 -5.78 5.35 4.83
CA HIS A 149 -4.97 6.54 5.07
C HIS A 149 -3.48 6.22 4.97
N ILE A 150 -2.65 7.27 4.90
CA ILE A 150 -1.19 7.14 4.96
C ILE A 150 -0.68 7.59 6.33
N GLN A 151 0.31 6.88 6.85
CA GLN A 151 1.07 7.29 8.03
C GLN A 151 2.53 7.48 7.65
N PRO A 152 3.26 8.42 8.27
CA PRO A 152 4.71 8.45 8.20
C PRO A 152 5.25 7.09 8.66
N ARG A 153 6.20 6.52 7.93
CA ARG A 153 6.78 5.22 8.26
C ARG A 153 7.30 5.25 9.69
N ARG A 154 6.79 4.35 10.53
CA ARG A 154 6.99 4.39 11.98
C ARG A 154 8.45 4.09 12.34
N LEU A 155 9.23 5.16 12.50
CA LEU A 155 10.38 5.17 13.40
C LEU A 155 9.85 5.23 14.84
N THR A 156 9.38 4.10 15.37
CA THR A 156 8.98 3.98 16.79
C THR A 156 10.19 4.16 17.69
N PHE A 157 10.49 5.42 18.02
CA PHE A 157 11.40 5.77 19.09
C PHE A 157 10.68 5.67 20.43
N LEU A 158 11.10 4.67 21.23
CA LEU A 158 11.11 4.83 22.69
C LEU A 158 11.84 6.16 22.99
N GLY A 159 11.21 7.04 23.76
CA GLY A 159 11.76 8.35 24.11
C GLY A 159 11.29 9.55 23.27
N CYS A 160 10.24 9.45 22.45
CA CYS A 160 9.70 10.60 21.70
C CYS A 160 9.45 11.86 22.57
N ASN A 161 8.89 11.70 23.77
CA ASN A 161 8.71 12.81 24.72
C ASN A 161 10.07 13.34 25.23
N GLU A 162 11.05 12.47 25.47
CA GLU A 162 12.41 12.86 25.89
C GLU A 162 13.13 13.65 24.79
N LEU A 163 12.91 13.31 23.51
CA LEU A 163 13.46 14.06 22.37
C LEU A 163 12.93 15.49 22.36
N LEU A 164 11.61 15.66 22.52
CA LEU A 164 10.95 16.96 22.59
C LEU A 164 11.49 17.78 23.77
N SER A 165 11.44 17.21 24.99
CA SER A 165 11.94 17.88 26.20
C SER A 165 13.42 18.26 26.16
N ARG A 166 14.26 17.47 25.47
CA ARG A 166 15.71 17.75 25.34
C ARG A 166 16.02 18.75 24.22
N SER A 167 15.15 18.90 23.24
CA SER A 167 15.40 19.75 22.06
C SER A 167 15.10 21.23 22.33
N GLN A 168 16.14 21.99 22.71
CA GLN A 168 16.06 23.46 22.80
C GLN A 168 15.47 24.10 21.51
N VAL A 169 15.76 23.48 20.35
CA VAL A 169 15.26 23.89 19.03
C VAL A 169 13.72 23.83 18.91
N VAL A 170 13.04 22.91 19.61
CA VAL A 170 11.57 22.88 19.62
C VAL A 170 11.03 24.03 20.46
N ASN A 171 11.61 24.25 21.65
CA ASN A 171 11.22 25.34 22.55
C ASN A 171 11.45 26.74 21.95
N THR A 172 12.38 26.89 21.00
CA THR A 172 12.61 28.16 20.27
C THR A 172 11.90 28.25 18.92
N SER A 173 11.41 27.14 18.35
CA SER A 173 10.69 27.17 17.06
C SER A 173 9.22 27.62 17.21
N PHE A 174 8.63 27.49 18.41
CA PHE A 174 7.29 27.98 18.73
C PHE A 174 7.39 29.26 19.57
N GLU A 175 7.64 30.38 18.90
CA GLU A 175 7.91 31.67 19.57
C GLU A 175 6.71 32.19 20.40
N HIS A 176 5.49 31.73 20.11
CA HIS A 176 4.25 32.01 20.87
C HIS A 176 3.40 30.76 21.13
N GLU A 177 3.31 30.36 22.41
CA GLU A 177 2.18 29.68 23.09
C GLU A 177 1.47 28.51 22.37
N ASN A 178 2.18 27.71 21.57
CA ASN A 178 1.66 26.44 21.08
C ASN A 178 2.70 25.35 21.31
N GLU A 179 2.47 24.52 22.33
CA GLU A 179 3.24 23.31 22.57
C GLU A 179 3.09 22.34 21.37
N TYR A 180 4.14 21.59 21.08
CA TYR A 180 4.12 20.65 19.96
C TYR A 180 3.13 19.50 20.23
N ASP A 181 2.03 19.48 19.49
CA ASP A 181 1.01 18.43 19.61
C ASP A 181 1.47 17.11 18.96
N VAL A 182 1.98 16.21 19.81
CA VAL A 182 2.39 14.84 19.44
C VAL A 182 1.22 14.00 18.93
N HIS A 183 -0.01 14.26 19.40
CA HIS A 183 -1.21 13.54 18.95
C HIS A 183 -1.64 13.97 17.55
N LYS A 184 -1.45 15.25 17.19
CA LYS A 184 -1.72 15.78 15.84
C LYS A 184 -0.61 15.44 14.84
N TYR A 185 0.65 15.71 15.17
CA TYR A 185 1.77 15.66 14.22
C TYR A 185 2.64 14.39 14.31
N GLY A 186 2.40 13.54 15.31
CA GLY A 186 3.23 12.36 15.60
C GLY A 186 4.58 12.73 16.21
N CYS A 187 5.56 11.84 16.13
CA CYS A 187 6.91 12.09 16.62
C CYS A 187 7.81 12.68 15.52
N PRO A 188 8.52 13.79 15.77
CA PRO A 188 9.39 14.39 14.76
C PRO A 188 10.52 13.45 14.33
N GLN A 189 10.74 13.31 13.03
CA GLN A 189 11.88 12.57 12.49
C GLN A 189 13.15 13.43 12.64
N GLN A 190 14.21 12.88 13.23
CA GLN A 190 15.48 13.61 13.40
C GLN A 190 16.35 13.52 12.16
N VAL A 191 16.89 14.67 11.73
CA VAL A 191 17.76 14.78 10.56
C VAL A 191 18.84 15.83 10.86
N LYS A 192 20.09 15.62 10.40
CA LYS A 192 21.11 16.67 10.47
C LYS A 192 20.94 17.67 9.32
N ILE A 193 21.32 18.93 9.54
CA ILE A 193 21.19 20.00 8.53
C ILE A 193 21.89 19.69 7.20
N ASP A 194 22.97 18.91 7.23
CA ASP A 194 23.78 18.46 6.09
C ASP A 194 23.26 17.18 5.41
N GLU A 195 22.30 16.47 6.03
CA GLU A 195 21.75 15.22 5.52
C GLU A 195 20.50 15.45 4.63
N PRO A 196 20.51 14.98 3.37
CA PRO A 196 19.36 15.13 2.47
C PRO A 196 18.25 14.13 2.81
N PHE A 197 17.05 14.64 3.06
CA PHE A 197 15.93 13.90 3.62
C PHE A 197 14.87 13.51 2.57
N VAL A 198 14.33 12.30 2.67
CA VAL A 198 13.15 11.85 1.91
C VAL A 198 12.18 11.25 2.93
N PRO A 199 10.97 11.79 3.07
CA PRO A 199 9.99 11.20 3.97
C PRO A 199 9.40 9.93 3.34
N GLU A 200 9.36 8.87 4.13
CA GLU A 200 8.73 7.61 3.76
C GLU A 200 7.36 7.49 4.43
N PHE A 201 6.38 6.97 3.70
CA PHE A 201 5.02 6.73 4.18
C PHE A 201 4.58 5.32 3.85
N ASP A 202 3.68 4.81 4.68
CA ASP A 202 3.05 3.50 4.51
C ASP A 202 1.53 3.67 4.49
N LEU A 203 0.87 2.90 3.63
CA LEU A 203 -0.58 2.89 3.43
C LEU A 203 -1.22 1.87 4.38
N TYR A 204 -2.25 2.30 5.10
CA TYR A 204 -2.98 1.50 6.07
C TYR A 204 -4.48 1.52 5.82
N ASP A 205 -5.12 0.37 6.04
CA ASP A 205 -6.57 0.24 6.18
C ASP A 205 -6.87 0.02 7.67
N LYS A 206 -7.36 1.07 8.36
CA LYS A 206 -7.36 1.13 9.84
C LYS A 206 -5.94 0.88 10.37
N ASP A 207 -5.73 -0.17 11.16
CA ASP A 207 -4.42 -0.54 11.72
C ASP A 207 -3.64 -1.56 10.87
N GLN A 208 -4.24 -2.06 9.77
CA GLN A 208 -3.61 -3.06 8.91
C GLN A 208 -2.75 -2.41 7.84
N TYR A 209 -1.45 -2.73 7.84
CA TYR A 209 -0.52 -2.34 6.78
C TYR A 209 -0.93 -2.95 5.44
N VAL A 210 -1.00 -2.12 4.40
CA VAL A 210 -1.31 -2.52 3.02
C VAL A 210 -0.03 -2.58 2.20
N ARG A 211 0.68 -1.45 2.04
CA ARG A 211 1.93 -1.33 1.27
C ARG A 211 2.64 0.01 1.50
N ALA A 212 3.91 0.09 1.12
CA ALA A 212 4.67 1.34 1.08
C ALA A 212 4.12 2.33 0.04
N VAL A 213 4.22 3.62 0.34
CA VAL A 213 3.91 4.71 -0.61
C VAL A 213 5.13 4.99 -1.49
N THR A 214 5.03 4.58 -2.75
CA THR A 214 6.05 4.80 -3.81
C THR A 214 5.64 5.86 -4.83
N ALA A 215 4.46 6.47 -4.63
CA ALA A 215 3.87 7.44 -5.52
C ALA A 215 4.49 8.84 -5.41
N ASN A 216 4.19 9.67 -6.41
CA ASN A 216 4.50 11.09 -6.39
C ASN A 216 3.69 11.82 -5.31
N MET A 217 4.40 12.56 -4.46
CA MET A 217 3.87 13.35 -3.35
C MET A 217 4.31 14.80 -3.47
N ILE A 218 3.49 15.69 -2.93
CA ILE A 218 3.79 17.11 -2.72
C ILE A 218 3.75 17.42 -1.24
N MET A 219 4.54 18.41 -0.82
CA MET A 219 4.61 18.84 0.58
C MET A 219 4.62 20.35 0.71
N TRP A 220 3.98 20.87 1.76
CA TRP A 220 4.01 22.27 2.15
C TRP A 220 4.14 22.40 3.67
N GLU A 221 4.84 23.43 4.13
CA GLU A 221 5.13 23.65 5.55
C GLU A 221 4.00 24.48 6.19
N GLU A 222 3.51 24.06 7.36
CA GLU A 222 2.31 24.61 8.01
C GLU A 222 2.54 26.00 8.63
N ASN A 223 3.77 26.28 9.06
CA ASN A 223 4.16 27.50 9.79
C ASN A 223 4.78 28.57 8.86
N GLY A 224 4.77 28.36 7.55
CA GLY A 224 5.35 29.28 6.57
C GLY A 224 6.89 29.32 6.52
N ARG A 225 7.59 28.38 7.18
CA ARG A 225 9.06 28.30 7.11
C ARG A 225 9.50 27.99 5.68
N SER A 226 10.48 28.74 5.18
CA SER A 226 11.05 28.58 3.83
C SER A 226 12.53 28.17 3.82
N SER A 227 13.06 27.79 4.98
CA SER A 227 14.46 27.40 5.21
C SER A 227 14.79 25.94 4.81
N TYR A 228 14.18 25.48 3.72
CA TYR A 228 14.45 24.21 3.06
C TYR A 228 14.36 24.36 1.53
N LYS A 229 14.97 23.44 0.80
CA LYS A 229 15.03 23.43 -0.67
C LYS A 229 14.94 22.00 -1.19
N TYR A 230 14.43 21.82 -2.41
CA TYR A 230 14.50 20.54 -3.09
C TYR A 230 15.90 20.35 -3.72
N SER A 231 16.40 19.11 -3.70
CA SER A 231 17.78 18.79 -4.07
C SER A 231 18.06 18.80 -5.56
N LEU A 232 17.02 18.70 -6.40
CA LEU A 232 17.10 18.64 -7.85
C LEU A 232 16.32 19.79 -8.51
N THR A 233 16.83 20.22 -9.66
CA THR A 233 16.10 20.98 -10.68
C THR A 233 15.18 20.05 -11.49
N MET A 234 14.23 20.63 -12.24
CA MET A 234 13.37 19.86 -13.15
C MET A 234 14.19 19.15 -14.25
N ARG A 235 15.28 19.78 -14.71
CA ARG A 235 16.23 19.21 -15.67
C ARG A 235 16.94 17.97 -15.11
N GLU A 236 17.49 18.06 -13.89
CA GLU A 236 18.16 16.93 -13.24
C GLU A 236 17.19 15.80 -12.86
N ALA A 237 15.93 16.14 -12.58
CA ALA A 237 14.87 15.15 -12.38
C ALA A 237 14.45 14.43 -13.67
N GLY A 238 14.87 14.92 -14.86
CA GLY A 238 14.56 14.32 -16.16
C GLY A 238 13.24 14.79 -16.80
N CYS A 239 12.68 15.92 -16.35
CA CYS A 239 11.45 16.46 -16.92
C CYS A 239 11.62 16.88 -18.39
N LEU A 240 10.65 16.53 -19.25
CA LEU A 240 10.59 16.95 -20.65
C LEU A 240 9.96 18.34 -20.83
N LYS A 241 9.09 18.72 -19.90
CA LYS A 241 8.41 20.04 -19.82
C LYS A 241 8.47 20.57 -18.38
N PRO A 242 8.30 21.89 -18.14
CA PRO A 242 8.32 22.43 -16.77
C PRO A 242 7.25 21.79 -15.89
N ALA A 243 7.65 21.25 -14.76
CA ALA A 243 6.73 20.70 -13.77
C ALA A 243 5.83 21.78 -13.15
N GLN A 244 4.77 21.32 -12.50
CA GLN A 244 3.98 22.12 -11.57
C GLN A 244 4.82 22.47 -10.34
N SER A 245 4.48 23.58 -9.69
CA SER A 245 5.12 24.06 -8.48
C SER A 245 4.12 24.83 -7.65
N TRP A 246 4.33 24.92 -6.32
CA TRP A 246 3.42 25.62 -5.42
C TRP A 246 3.11 27.04 -5.87
N LYS A 247 4.11 27.80 -6.31
CA LYS A 247 3.92 29.16 -6.85
C LYS A 247 2.93 29.24 -8.02
N LYS A 248 2.83 28.20 -8.86
CA LYS A 248 1.84 28.12 -9.95
C LYS A 248 0.48 27.66 -9.43
N MET A 249 0.46 26.65 -8.57
CA MET A 249 -0.79 25.99 -8.12
C MET A 249 -1.55 26.84 -7.10
N SER A 250 -0.86 27.50 -6.17
CA SER A 250 -1.44 28.39 -5.15
C SER A 250 -1.77 29.80 -5.65
N ASN A 251 -1.70 30.04 -6.97
CA ASN A 251 -1.98 31.36 -7.57
C ASN A 251 -3.50 31.66 -7.67
N ASN A 252 -4.35 30.69 -7.29
CA ASN A 252 -5.79 30.89 -7.22
C ASN A 252 -6.22 31.29 -5.80
N PHE A 253 -6.42 32.60 -5.59
CA PHE A 253 -6.84 33.19 -4.30
C PHE A 253 -8.16 32.65 -3.73
N LEU A 254 -8.94 31.89 -4.50
CA LEU A 254 -10.19 31.28 -4.08
C LEU A 254 -10.04 29.89 -3.43
N LEU A 255 -8.84 29.28 -3.48
CA LEU A 255 -8.58 27.94 -2.97
C LEU A 255 -7.59 27.98 -1.80
N SER A 256 -7.81 27.12 -0.81
CA SER A 256 -6.78 26.88 0.21
C SER A 256 -5.56 26.17 -0.40
N LEU A 257 -4.41 26.20 0.29
CA LEU A 257 -3.23 25.40 -0.12
C LEU A 257 -3.58 23.91 -0.25
N ASN A 258 -4.44 23.40 0.64
CA ASN A 258 -4.92 22.02 0.64
C ASN A 258 -5.90 21.69 -0.51
N GLU A 259 -6.34 22.66 -1.31
CA GLU A 259 -7.20 22.46 -2.48
C GLU A 259 -6.52 22.90 -3.79
N SER A 260 -5.40 23.63 -3.69
CA SER A 260 -4.68 24.20 -4.83
C SER A 260 -4.01 23.15 -5.71
N TRP A 261 -3.42 22.11 -5.12
CA TRP A 261 -2.72 21.05 -5.83
C TRP A 261 -3.24 19.69 -5.35
N THR A 262 -3.93 19.00 -6.25
CA THR A 262 -4.59 17.72 -5.99
C THR A 262 -4.21 16.73 -7.09
N ARG A 263 -4.66 15.48 -6.96
CA ARG A 263 -4.47 14.49 -8.03
C ARG A 263 -5.22 14.83 -9.32
N GLU A 264 -6.39 15.48 -9.22
CA GLU A 264 -7.25 15.75 -10.37
C GLU A 264 -6.68 16.85 -11.27
N ASN A 265 -5.80 17.69 -10.72
CA ASN A 265 -5.07 18.70 -11.48
C ASN A 265 -3.58 18.38 -11.65
N TYR A 266 -3.09 17.24 -11.14
CA TYR A 266 -1.70 16.82 -11.28
C TYR A 266 -1.36 16.48 -12.73
N GLN A 267 -0.19 16.94 -13.20
CA GLN A 267 0.33 16.63 -14.53
C GLN A 267 1.79 16.18 -14.46
N SER A 268 2.09 15.03 -15.05
CA SER A 268 3.45 14.50 -15.16
C SER A 268 4.31 15.40 -16.05
N CYS A 269 5.52 15.73 -15.60
CA CYS A 269 6.51 16.45 -16.41
C CYS A 269 7.27 15.55 -17.40
N PHE A 270 7.09 14.22 -17.30
CA PHE A 270 7.77 13.21 -18.11
C PHE A 270 7.03 12.86 -19.40
N GLU A 271 5.78 13.29 -19.53
CA GLU A 271 5.01 13.17 -20.77
C GLU A 271 5.46 14.23 -21.77
N ALA A 272 5.69 13.81 -23.02
CA ALA A 272 5.98 14.72 -24.11
C ALA A 272 4.82 15.70 -24.30
N GLY A 273 5.05 16.98 -23.96
CA GLY A 273 4.13 18.06 -24.27
C GLY A 273 4.32 18.58 -25.70
N ASP A 274 3.42 19.47 -26.13
CA ASP A 274 3.62 20.24 -27.35
C ASP A 274 4.96 21.00 -27.28
N ALA A 275 5.72 20.95 -28.38
CA ALA A 275 7.08 21.48 -28.50
C ALA A 275 7.21 23.00 -28.23
N THR A 276 6.08 23.69 -28.07
CA THR A 276 5.95 25.10 -27.69
C THR A 276 6.15 25.37 -26.20
N THR A 277 6.00 24.36 -25.32
CA THR A 277 6.14 24.52 -23.85
C THR A 277 7.58 24.51 -23.34
N ARG A 278 8.47 25.26 -24.00
CA ARG A 278 9.82 25.58 -23.49
C ARG A 278 9.75 26.61 -22.37
N GLY A 279 9.53 26.16 -21.15
CA GLY A 279 9.75 26.98 -19.94
C GLY A 279 11.03 26.60 -19.21
N ASP A 280 11.23 27.25 -18.07
CA ASP A 280 12.38 27.05 -17.18
C ASP A 280 12.39 25.62 -16.59
N LEU A 281 13.45 24.87 -16.89
CA LEU A 281 13.74 23.54 -16.34
C LEU A 281 14.81 23.59 -15.22
N ASP A 282 15.44 24.75 -15.00
CA ASP A 282 16.46 24.97 -13.99
C ASP A 282 15.84 25.39 -12.64
N ALA A 283 14.53 25.65 -12.62
CA ALA A 283 13.70 25.71 -11.42
C ALA A 283 13.69 24.39 -10.61
N GLN A 284 13.44 24.48 -9.31
CA GLN A 284 13.40 23.32 -8.40
C GLN A 284 12.25 22.35 -8.70
N TYR A 285 12.55 21.04 -8.62
CA TYR A 285 11.56 19.97 -8.75
C TYR A 285 10.91 19.64 -7.40
N GLN A 286 9.72 20.19 -7.17
CA GLN A 286 9.00 20.19 -5.88
C GLN A 286 8.17 18.92 -5.60
N ILE A 287 8.34 17.87 -6.41
CA ILE A 287 7.67 16.58 -6.24
C ILE A 287 8.68 15.60 -5.65
N VAL A 288 8.27 14.83 -4.65
CA VAL A 288 9.10 13.83 -3.96
C VAL A 288 8.39 12.48 -3.99
N ASN A 289 9.16 11.42 -4.12
CA ASN A 289 8.72 10.03 -4.00
C ASN A 289 9.87 9.22 -3.36
N SER A 290 9.58 8.03 -2.84
CA SER A 290 10.58 7.21 -2.14
C SER A 290 11.61 6.53 -3.07
N THR A 291 11.33 6.49 -4.38
CA THR A 291 12.15 5.80 -5.39
C THR A 291 13.00 6.73 -6.27
N GLY A 292 12.76 8.04 -6.23
CA GLY A 292 13.40 9.04 -7.09
C GLY A 292 14.53 9.82 -6.41
N GLY A 293 15.09 10.77 -7.17
CA GLY A 293 16.27 11.53 -6.75
C GLY A 293 16.02 12.82 -5.97
N SER A 294 14.79 13.33 -5.91
CA SER A 294 14.48 14.61 -5.24
C SER A 294 14.33 14.42 -3.73
N ARG A 295 15.09 15.22 -2.98
CA ARG A 295 15.21 15.19 -1.51
C ARG A 295 15.08 16.59 -0.94
N LEU A 296 14.62 16.72 0.29
CA LEU A 296 14.71 17.97 1.03
C LEU A 296 16.16 18.19 1.50
N LYS A 297 16.65 19.43 1.36
CA LYS A 297 17.90 19.95 1.92
C LYS A 297 17.57 21.13 2.82
N TRP A 298 18.17 21.18 3.99
CA TRP A 298 17.88 22.19 5.00
C TRP A 298 18.84 23.38 4.91
N THR A 299 18.39 24.56 5.30
CA THR A 299 19.26 25.76 5.37
C THR A 299 19.32 26.40 6.76
N SER A 300 18.50 25.94 7.71
CA SER A 300 18.64 26.26 9.13
C SER A 300 18.09 25.11 9.99
N PRO A 301 18.59 24.95 11.24
CA PRO A 301 17.97 24.04 12.20
C PRO A 301 16.56 24.50 12.56
N GLY A 302 15.76 23.59 13.11
CA GLY A 302 14.39 23.90 13.45
C GLY A 302 13.51 22.66 13.54
N LEU A 303 12.36 22.82 14.18
CA LEU A 303 11.22 21.98 13.87
C LEU A 303 10.51 22.53 12.63
N TYR A 304 10.14 21.62 11.73
CA TYR A 304 9.33 21.87 10.54
C TYR A 304 8.12 20.94 10.58
N VAL A 305 6.93 21.45 10.29
CA VAL A 305 5.70 20.67 10.22
C VAL A 305 5.21 20.69 8.78
N PHE A 306 5.14 19.52 8.16
CA PHE A 306 4.74 19.37 6.77
C PHE A 306 3.39 18.70 6.66
N ASN A 307 2.54 19.29 5.83
CA ASN A 307 1.41 18.61 5.22
C ASN A 307 1.91 17.92 3.95
N VAL A 308 1.48 16.68 3.73
CA VAL A 308 1.83 15.89 2.54
C VAL A 308 0.56 15.36 1.88
N ARG A 309 0.54 15.34 0.54
CA ARG A 309 -0.50 14.70 -0.27
C ARG A 309 0.13 13.80 -1.34
N VAL A 310 -0.44 12.61 -1.54
CA VAL A 310 -0.19 11.80 -2.75
C VAL A 310 -0.97 12.39 -3.91
N VAL A 311 -0.27 12.79 -4.98
CA VAL A 311 -0.86 13.41 -6.19
C VAL A 311 -0.96 12.46 -7.38
N ASP A 312 -0.35 11.27 -7.27
CA ASP A 312 -0.34 10.27 -8.34
C ASP A 312 -1.77 9.77 -8.67
N PRO A 313 -2.28 9.97 -9.90
CA PRO A 313 -3.61 9.52 -10.30
C PRO A 313 -3.74 7.99 -10.35
N GLU A 314 -2.65 7.23 -10.42
CA GLU A 314 -2.69 5.77 -10.52
C GLU A 314 -2.43 5.03 -9.20
N PHE A 315 -2.11 5.74 -8.10
CA PHE A 315 -1.76 5.09 -6.84
C PHE A 315 -2.95 4.53 -6.04
N SER A 316 -4.00 5.31 -5.78
CA SER A 316 -5.15 4.94 -4.93
C SER A 316 -6.34 5.84 -5.24
N TYR A 317 -7.59 5.41 -5.18
CA TYR A 317 -8.78 6.26 -5.36
C TYR A 317 -8.98 7.31 -4.24
N CYS A 318 -8.33 7.14 -3.08
CA CYS A 318 -8.46 8.05 -1.94
C CYS A 318 -7.70 9.38 -2.15
N ASP A 319 -8.17 10.45 -1.50
CA ASP A 319 -7.36 11.64 -1.27
C ASP A 319 -6.45 11.37 -0.04
N LEU A 320 -5.23 10.93 -0.30
CA LEU A 320 -4.29 10.51 0.74
C LEU A 320 -3.47 11.72 1.20
N VAL A 321 -3.92 12.32 2.31
CA VAL A 321 -3.28 13.45 2.99
C VAL A 321 -2.89 13.04 4.40
N THR A 322 -1.73 13.49 4.87
CA THR A 322 -1.33 13.37 6.28
C THR A 322 -0.38 14.50 6.68
N GLN A 323 -0.03 14.54 7.96
CA GLN A 323 0.93 15.50 8.52
C GLN A 323 2.10 14.76 9.16
N PHE A 324 3.28 15.39 9.16
CA PHE A 324 4.46 14.89 9.85
C PHE A 324 5.40 16.03 10.23
N ALA A 325 6.21 15.82 11.26
CA ALA A 325 7.24 16.77 11.67
C ALA A 325 8.66 16.25 11.40
N VAL A 326 9.57 17.18 11.15
CA VAL A 326 11.01 16.93 11.05
C VAL A 326 11.73 17.87 12.01
N LEU A 327 12.58 17.31 12.87
CA LEU A 327 13.48 18.05 13.75
C LEU A 327 14.87 18.07 13.12
N VAL A 328 15.20 19.21 12.51
CA VAL A 328 16.51 19.45 11.91
C VAL A 328 17.46 19.96 12.98
N GLN A 329 18.54 19.23 13.20
CA GLN A 329 19.58 19.55 14.17
C GLN A 329 20.85 20.02 13.45
N GLU A 330 21.57 20.97 14.05
CA GLU A 330 22.96 21.22 13.66
C GLU A 330 23.82 20.02 14.11
N PRO A 331 24.93 19.72 13.40
CA PRO A 331 25.93 18.83 13.95
C PRO A 331 26.39 19.38 15.29
N PRO A 332 26.60 18.55 16.33
CA PRO A 332 27.17 19.05 17.58
C PRO A 332 28.47 19.78 17.26
N PRO A 333 28.70 21.00 17.80
CA PRO A 333 29.88 21.80 17.48
C PRO A 333 31.11 20.94 17.75
N GLY A 334 31.90 20.71 16.70
CA GLY A 334 32.82 19.57 16.57
C GLY A 334 33.52 19.25 17.89
N GLY A 335 33.04 18.18 18.56
CA GLY A 335 33.25 17.98 19.98
C GLY A 335 34.73 18.10 20.34
N PHE A 336 35.05 19.10 21.17
CA PHE A 336 36.40 19.64 21.43
C PHE A 336 37.49 18.60 21.20
N VAL A 337 38.03 18.57 19.98
CA VAL A 337 39.05 17.59 19.60
C VAL A 337 40.33 18.06 20.24
N ILE A 338 40.55 17.69 21.51
CA ILE A 338 41.73 18.11 22.28
C ILE A 338 42.94 17.72 21.43
N PRO A 339 43.69 18.68 20.89
CA PRO A 339 44.74 18.38 19.94
C PRO A 339 45.73 17.39 20.55
N THR A 340 46.14 16.37 19.81
CA THR A 340 46.99 15.30 20.33
C THR A 340 48.28 15.84 20.95
N PHE A 341 48.78 16.98 20.45
CA PHE A 341 49.94 17.68 21.01
C PHE A 341 49.71 18.26 22.42
N LEU A 342 48.47 18.66 22.79
CA LEU A 342 48.16 19.12 24.15
C LEU A 342 48.13 17.94 25.13
N VAL A 343 47.54 16.80 24.75
CA VAL A 343 47.51 15.60 25.58
C VAL A 343 48.93 15.03 25.79
N LEU A 344 49.70 14.92 24.71
CA LEU A 344 51.10 14.47 24.76
C LEU A 344 51.98 15.46 25.52
N GLY A 345 51.83 16.77 25.27
CA GLY A 345 52.58 17.82 25.97
C GLY A 345 52.36 17.79 27.48
N CYS A 346 51.09 17.74 27.93
CA CYS A 346 50.76 17.61 29.34
C CYS A 346 51.34 16.32 29.95
N SER A 347 51.29 15.21 29.22
CA SER A 347 51.84 13.92 29.66
C SER A 347 53.37 13.96 29.83
N CYS A 348 54.09 14.53 28.85
CA CYS A 348 55.55 14.71 28.92
C CYS A 348 55.96 15.64 30.08
N VAL A 349 55.23 16.76 30.28
CA VAL A 349 55.49 17.68 31.40
C VAL A 349 55.24 17.01 32.74
N SER A 350 54.14 16.24 32.90
CA SER A 350 53.88 15.47 34.11
C SER A 350 54.99 14.47 34.42
N ILE A 351 55.47 13.72 33.42
CA ILE A 351 56.59 12.77 33.58
C ILE A 351 57.87 13.51 33.99
N PHE A 352 58.17 14.66 33.38
CA PHE A 352 59.37 15.43 33.70
C PHE A 352 59.34 16.00 35.12
N ILE A 353 58.18 16.49 35.59
CA ILE A 353 57.97 16.94 36.97
C ILE A 353 58.15 15.78 37.95
N ILE A 354 57.61 14.59 37.64
CA ILE A 354 57.76 13.38 38.48
C ILE A 354 59.23 12.95 38.57
N LEU A 355 59.98 13.01 37.46
CA LEU A 355 61.41 12.69 37.45
C LEU A 355 62.25 13.69 38.26
N ILE A 356 61.95 14.99 38.17
CA ILE A 356 62.59 16.03 39.00
C ILE A 356 62.26 15.81 40.48
N ALA A 357 60.99 15.53 40.81
CA ALA A 357 60.58 15.25 42.18
C ALA A 357 61.33 14.03 42.75
N MET A 358 61.46 12.94 41.98
CA MET A 358 62.24 11.77 42.38
C MET A 358 63.73 12.11 42.57
N TYR A 359 64.35 12.88 41.67
CA TYR A 359 65.75 13.30 41.80
C TYR A 359 65.96 14.07 43.11
N LEU A 360 65.13 15.08 43.37
CA LEU A 360 65.21 15.89 44.58
C LEU A 360 65.02 15.05 45.84
N THR A 361 64.04 14.13 45.87
CA THR A 361 63.89 13.23 47.03
C THR A 361 65.08 12.31 47.25
N VAL A 362 65.77 11.88 46.18
CA VAL A 362 66.97 11.04 46.32
C VAL A 362 68.15 11.83 46.87
N GLU A 363 68.41 13.06 46.41
CA GLU A 363 69.47 13.90 47.00
C GLU A 363 69.18 14.24 48.47
N TYR A 364 67.95 14.67 48.80
CA TYR A 364 67.58 14.94 50.20
C TYR A 364 67.66 13.70 51.10
N CYS A 365 67.49 12.48 50.56
CA CYS A 365 67.72 11.25 51.32
C CYS A 365 69.20 10.91 51.51
N ILE A 366 70.09 11.28 50.56
CA ILE A 366 71.53 11.02 50.66
C ILE A 366 72.20 11.95 51.68
N GLU A 367 71.72 13.18 51.85
CA GLU A 367 72.20 14.09 52.91
C GLU A 367 71.77 13.68 54.34
N CYS A 368 70.97 12.62 54.49
CA CYS A 368 70.44 12.13 55.78
C CYS A 368 71.06 10.81 56.27
N THR A 369 72.12 10.31 55.64
CA THR A 369 72.91 9.14 56.07
C THR A 369 74.39 9.46 56.20
#